data_AF-K2SXL1-F1
#
_entry.id   AF-K2SXL1-F1
#
_cell.length_a   1.000
_cell.length_b   1.000
_cell.length_c   1.000
_cell.angle_alpha   90.00
_cell.angle_beta   90.00
_cell.angle_gamma   90.00
#
_symmetry.space_group_name_H-M   'P 1'
#
loop_
_entity.id
_entity.type
_entity.pdbx_description
1 polymer ?
#
loop_
_entity_poly.entity_id
_entity_poly.type
_entity_poly.pdbx_seq_one_letter_code
_entity_poly.pdbx_strand_id
1 'polypeptide(L)'
;MTIVLQGQDGVVEQARRQLEDLVPVWAVLDYTQAPLVQRELLLAKVSILGPEYFEELMQHHREMVDSPGYIQEGEGAAELTEGDKIDRQRAAEHAATESLKKDFHPTKLAASQALRHKHEHLEAITHLTHQFGGKVLDISTNNCIVEVSAKPARIDSFMKLVAPFGILESARTGLMALPRSPLTGPDEAQEKEIEDVVDHSMLPPG
;
A
#
# COMPACT_ATOMS: atom_id res chain seq x y z
N MET A 1 12.63 8.03 16.68
CA MET A 1 11.75 6.92 16.26
C MET A 1 10.37 7.50 15.98
N THR A 2 9.69 7.06 14.94
CA THR A 2 8.29 7.47 14.66
C THR A 2 7.39 6.28 14.92
N ILE A 3 6.38 6.46 15.77
CA ILE A 3 5.39 5.42 16.10
C ILE A 3 4.03 5.92 15.64
N VAL A 4 3.26 5.05 15.01
CA VAL A 4 1.86 5.30 14.65
C VAL A 4 1.00 4.37 15.48
N LEU A 5 0.08 4.93 16.25
CA LEU A 5 -0.87 4.18 17.10
C LEU A 5 -2.29 4.50 16.63
N GLN A 6 -3.18 3.51 16.77
CA GLN A 6 -4.62 3.69 16.59
C GLN A 6 -5.29 3.30 17.91
N GLY A 7 -6.16 4.17 18.44
CA GLY A 7 -6.83 3.94 19.72
C GLY A 7 -7.52 5.19 20.24
N GLN A 8 -8.16 5.07 21.41
CA GLN A 8 -8.72 6.21 22.14
C GLN A 8 -7.60 7.03 22.79
N ASP A 9 -7.80 8.34 22.93
CA ASP A 9 -6.80 9.28 23.48
C ASP A 9 -6.22 8.83 24.81
N GLY A 10 -7.05 8.28 25.72
CA GLY A 10 -6.57 7.77 27.01
C GLY A 10 -5.57 6.62 26.89
N VAL A 11 -5.76 5.72 25.91
CA VAL A 11 -4.85 4.59 25.65
C VAL A 11 -3.56 5.09 24.99
N VAL A 12 -3.67 6.04 24.06
CA VAL A 12 -2.52 6.65 23.38
C VAL A 12 -1.65 7.42 24.36
N GLU A 13 -2.26 8.23 25.24
CA GLU A 13 -1.53 8.95 26.30
C GLU A 13 -0.90 7.99 27.30
N GLN A 14 -1.57 6.89 27.64
CA GLN A 14 -0.97 5.86 28.49
C GLN A 14 0.28 5.25 27.84
N ALA A 15 0.21 4.90 26.55
CA ALA A 15 1.36 4.37 25.82
C ALA A 15 2.50 5.41 25.72
N ARG A 16 2.17 6.69 25.51
CA ARG A 16 3.14 7.80 25.47
C ARG A 16 3.91 7.90 26.79
N ARG A 17 3.20 7.90 27.93
CA ARG A 17 3.80 7.95 29.28
C ARG A 17 4.68 6.73 29.56
N GLN A 18 4.21 5.52 29.21
CA GLN A 18 4.99 4.30 29.41
C GLN A 18 6.32 4.30 28.64
N LEU A 19 6.34 4.88 27.44
CA LEU A 19 7.57 5.03 26.66
C LEU A 19 8.49 6.12 27.23
N GLU A 20 7.92 7.19 27.78
CA GLU A 20 8.66 8.29 28.38
C GLU A 20 9.36 7.89 29.70
N ASP A 21 8.80 6.93 30.45
CA ASP A 21 9.39 6.40 31.68
C ASP A 21 10.62 5.49 31.46
N LEU A 22 10.95 5.15 30.21
CA LEU A 22 12.09 4.29 29.89
C LEU A 22 13.43 5.04 30.02
N VAL A 23 14.38 4.47 30.77
CA VAL A 23 15.73 5.03 30.98
C VAL A 23 16.44 5.51 29.68
N PRO A 24 16.42 4.77 28.55
CA PRO A 24 17.08 5.23 27.32
C PRO A 24 16.28 6.27 26.51
N VAL A 25 15.13 6.74 26.99
CA VAL A 25 14.26 7.68 26.27
C VAL A 25 14.42 9.08 26.87
N TRP A 26 14.66 10.07 26.00
CA TRP A 26 14.81 11.47 26.42
C TRP A 26 13.46 12.20 26.51
N ALA A 27 12.60 12.02 25.51
CA ALA A 27 11.24 12.55 25.48
C ALA A 27 10.38 11.81 24.45
N VAL A 28 9.07 11.82 24.66
CA VAL A 28 8.08 11.30 23.70
C VAL A 28 7.10 12.41 23.33
N LEU A 29 7.22 12.91 22.10
CA LEU A 29 6.42 14.02 21.58
C LEU A 29 5.19 13.49 20.84
N ASP A 30 4.02 14.05 21.14
CA ASP A 30 2.81 13.82 20.35
C ASP A 30 2.71 14.85 19.22
N TYR A 31 2.55 14.36 17.99
CA TYR A 31 2.39 15.16 16.79
C TYR A 31 1.02 14.99 16.12
N THR A 32 0.04 14.43 16.82
CA THR A 32 -1.31 14.16 16.27
C THR A 32 -1.95 15.42 15.66
N GLN A 33 -1.81 16.58 16.32
CA GLN A 33 -2.36 17.86 15.86
C GLN A 33 -1.31 18.78 15.19
N ALA A 34 -0.09 18.31 14.99
CA ALA A 34 0.99 19.13 14.43
C ALA A 34 0.99 19.08 12.89
N PRO A 35 1.33 20.18 12.21
CA PRO A 35 1.54 20.16 10.77
C PRO A 35 2.79 19.34 10.43
N LEU A 36 2.63 18.11 9.95
CA LEU A 36 3.75 17.20 9.65
C LEU A 36 4.12 17.19 8.16
N VAL A 37 5.41 16.99 7.87
CA VAL A 37 5.89 16.38 6.63
C VAL A 37 5.95 14.87 6.86
N GLN A 38 5.11 14.14 6.14
CA GLN A 38 5.00 12.68 6.22
C GLN A 38 5.62 12.05 4.99
N ARG A 39 6.46 11.02 5.19
CA ARG A 39 7.05 10.23 4.12
C ARG A 39 7.12 8.76 4.51
N GLU A 40 6.91 7.92 3.53
CA GLU A 40 7.16 6.49 3.56
C GLU A 40 7.93 6.15 2.27
N LEU A 41 8.75 5.12 2.31
CA LEU A 41 9.47 4.60 1.14
C LEU A 41 8.90 3.23 0.77
N LEU A 42 8.58 3.07 -0.52
CA LEU A 42 8.18 1.80 -1.13
C LEU A 42 9.25 1.38 -2.14
N LEU A 43 9.68 0.13 -2.04
CA LEU A 43 10.31 -0.61 -3.13
C LEU A 43 9.35 -1.71 -3.58
N ALA A 44 9.08 -1.81 -4.87
CA ALA A 44 8.23 -2.86 -5.42
C ALA A 44 8.87 -3.50 -6.64
N LYS A 45 8.91 -4.83 -6.66
CA LYS A 45 9.27 -5.62 -7.83
C LYS A 45 7.99 -5.97 -8.58
N VAL A 46 7.91 -5.54 -9.83
CA VAL A 46 6.69 -5.63 -10.65
C VAL A 46 6.98 -6.46 -11.89
N SER A 47 6.08 -7.39 -12.21
CA SER A 47 6.14 -8.18 -13.43
C SER A 47 5.90 -7.29 -14.66
N ILE A 48 6.60 -7.61 -15.76
CA ILE A 48 6.38 -6.98 -17.07
C ILE A 48 5.82 -7.99 -18.08
N LEU A 49 5.52 -9.21 -17.65
CA LEU A 49 4.98 -10.28 -18.51
C LEU A 49 3.45 -10.21 -18.68
N GLY A 50 2.77 -9.38 -17.89
CA GLY A 50 1.32 -9.17 -17.97
C GLY A 50 0.53 -9.90 -16.86
N PRO A 51 -0.78 -9.62 -16.77
CA PRO A 51 -1.65 -10.16 -15.73
C PRO A 51 -1.87 -11.67 -15.85
N GLU A 52 -1.98 -12.21 -17.06
CA GLU A 52 -2.24 -13.65 -17.28
C GLU A 52 -1.11 -14.52 -16.71
N TYR A 53 0.13 -14.09 -16.90
CA TYR A 53 1.30 -14.76 -16.32
C TYR A 53 1.30 -14.65 -14.78
N PHE A 54 0.88 -13.50 -14.25
CA PHE A 54 0.83 -13.29 -12.81
C PHE A 54 -0.25 -14.17 -12.14
N GLU A 55 -1.41 -14.33 -12.78
CA GLU A 55 -2.47 -15.24 -12.32
C GLU A 55 -1.98 -16.70 -12.26
N GLU A 56 -1.29 -17.18 -13.31
CA GLU A 56 -0.66 -18.51 -13.33
C GLU A 56 0.38 -18.67 -12.20
N LEU A 57 1.25 -17.67 -12.01
CA LEU A 57 2.26 -17.68 -10.95
C LEU A 57 1.63 -17.76 -9.55
N MET A 58 0.55 -16.99 -9.32
CA MET A 58 -0.17 -16.98 -8.05
C MET A 58 -0.90 -18.31 -7.79
N GLN A 59 -1.48 -18.92 -8.83
CA GLN A 59 -2.09 -20.24 -8.73
C GLN A 59 -1.06 -21.30 -8.36
N HIS A 60 0.09 -21.30 -9.03
CA HIS A 60 1.17 -22.26 -8.76
C HIS A 60 1.72 -22.13 -7.33
N HIS A 61 1.90 -20.92 -6.80
CA HIS A 61 2.28 -20.73 -5.39
C HIS A 61 1.19 -21.21 -4.42
N ARG A 62 -0.10 -21.03 -4.75
CA ARG A 62 -1.20 -21.53 -3.92
C ARG A 62 -1.19 -23.05 -3.86
N GLU A 63 -1.03 -23.72 -5.01
CA GLU A 63 -0.97 -25.18 -5.09
C GLU A 63 0.20 -25.76 -4.27
N MET A 64 1.35 -25.08 -4.23
CA MET A 64 2.46 -25.49 -3.38
C MET A 64 2.19 -25.35 -1.88
N VAL A 65 1.44 -24.33 -1.46
CA VAL A 65 1.09 -24.10 -0.05
C VAL A 65 -0.02 -25.04 0.40
N ASP A 66 -1.01 -25.29 -0.46
CA ASP A 66 -2.17 -26.11 -0.15
C ASP A 66 -1.92 -27.61 -0.30
N SER A 67 -0.78 -28.05 -0.85
CA SER A 67 -0.42 -29.46 -0.92
C SER A 67 0.02 -29.96 0.47
N PRO A 68 -0.87 -30.59 1.27
CA PRO A 68 -0.50 -31.08 2.58
C PRO A 68 0.31 -32.35 2.34
N GLY A 69 1.48 -32.47 2.97
CA GLY A 69 2.14 -33.77 3.07
C GLY A 69 1.16 -34.80 3.62
N TYR A 70 0.84 -35.82 2.81
CA TYR A 70 0.20 -37.09 3.16
C TYR A 70 -0.59 -37.15 4.48
N ILE A 71 -1.93 -37.05 4.41
CA ILE A 71 -2.81 -37.96 5.15
C ILE A 71 -3.95 -38.37 4.21
N GLN A 72 -4.01 -39.68 3.95
CA GLN A 72 -5.05 -40.33 3.16
C GLN A 72 -6.17 -40.85 4.07
N GLU A 73 -7.38 -40.80 3.51
CA GLU A 73 -8.61 -41.53 3.85
C GLU A 73 -9.47 -41.07 5.04
N GLY A 74 -10.67 -40.63 4.67
CA GLY A 74 -11.81 -40.37 5.54
C GLY A 74 -12.98 -39.87 4.70
N GLU A 75 -13.67 -40.79 4.01
CA GLU A 75 -14.89 -40.52 3.27
C GLU A 75 -15.95 -39.87 4.18
N GLY A 76 -16.49 -38.74 3.73
CA GLY A 76 -17.63 -38.07 4.34
C GLY A 76 -18.21 -37.08 3.36
N ALA A 77 -19.24 -37.49 2.62
CA ALA A 77 -20.00 -36.61 1.76
C ALA A 77 -20.69 -35.53 2.62
N ALA A 78 -20.10 -34.34 2.69
CA ALA A 78 -20.72 -33.18 3.31
C ALA A 78 -21.80 -32.62 2.36
N GLU A 79 -23.03 -32.51 2.85
CA GLU A 79 -24.13 -31.84 2.17
C GLU A 79 -23.76 -30.36 1.94
N LEU A 80 -23.89 -29.91 0.70
CA LEU A 80 -23.57 -28.56 0.24
C LEU A 80 -24.59 -27.56 0.80
N THR A 81 -24.12 -26.51 1.46
CA THR A 81 -24.98 -25.42 1.98
C THR A 81 -25.42 -24.48 0.84
N GLU A 82 -26.51 -23.72 1.01
CA GLU A 82 -26.98 -22.76 -0.01
C GLU A 82 -25.95 -21.65 -0.32
N GLY A 83 -25.06 -21.33 0.62
CA GLY A 83 -23.94 -20.40 0.40
C GLY A 83 -22.93 -20.92 -0.65
N ASP A 84 -22.62 -22.23 -0.61
CA ASP A 84 -21.70 -22.87 -1.55
C ASP A 84 -22.20 -22.85 -3.00
N LYS A 85 -23.52 -22.75 -3.20
CA LYS A 85 -24.14 -22.66 -4.53
C LYS A 85 -23.98 -21.26 -5.13
N ILE A 86 -24.07 -20.21 -4.31
CA ILE A 86 -23.89 -18.81 -4.73
C ILE A 86 -22.44 -18.54 -5.11
N ASP A 87 -21.49 -19.07 -4.34
CA ASP A 87 -20.05 -18.92 -4.62
C ASP A 87 -19.62 -19.71 -5.86
N ARG A 88 -20.19 -20.90 -6.08
CA ARG A 88 -20.01 -21.64 -7.34
C ARG A 88 -20.61 -20.92 -8.55
N GLN A 89 -21.71 -20.22 -8.37
CA GLN A 89 -22.36 -19.47 -9.46
C GLN A 89 -21.54 -18.23 -9.83
N ARG A 90 -20.98 -17.51 -8.85
CA ARG A 90 -20.02 -16.42 -9.07
C ARG A 90 -18.70 -16.91 -9.69
N ALA A 91 -18.19 -18.05 -9.24
CA ALA A 91 -17.00 -18.67 -9.81
C ALA A 91 -17.24 -19.15 -11.25
N ALA A 92 -18.42 -19.71 -11.54
CA ALA A 92 -18.81 -20.13 -12.88
C ALA A 92 -19.04 -18.94 -13.83
N GLU A 93 -19.60 -17.83 -13.34
CA GLU A 93 -19.72 -16.57 -14.09
C GLU A 93 -18.34 -15.95 -14.36
N HIS A 94 -17.43 -15.96 -13.39
CA HIS A 94 -16.03 -15.56 -13.58
C HIS A 94 -15.30 -16.43 -14.62
N ALA A 95 -15.43 -17.75 -14.52
CA ALA A 95 -14.83 -18.71 -15.45
C ALA A 95 -15.42 -18.60 -16.87
N ALA A 96 -16.72 -18.35 -16.99
CA ALA A 96 -17.38 -18.10 -18.27
C ALA A 96 -16.90 -16.78 -18.90
N THR A 97 -16.66 -15.75 -18.09
CA THR A 97 -16.11 -14.47 -18.55
C THR A 97 -14.63 -14.58 -18.95
N GLU A 98 -13.86 -15.45 -18.28
CA GLU A 98 -12.47 -15.79 -18.64
C GLU A 98 -12.35 -16.45 -20.02
N SER A 99 -13.29 -17.32 -20.38
CA SER A 99 -13.25 -18.05 -21.66
C SER A 99 -13.37 -17.17 -22.91
N LEU A 100 -13.75 -15.90 -22.77
CA LEU A 100 -13.85 -14.89 -23.84
C LEU A 100 -12.66 -13.92 -23.88
N LYS A 101 -11.73 -13.97 -22.91
CA LYS A 101 -10.51 -13.17 -22.94
C LYS A 101 -9.56 -13.76 -23.99
N LYS A 102 -9.05 -12.91 -24.88
CA LYS A 102 -7.93 -13.30 -25.74
C LYS A 102 -6.77 -13.72 -24.84
N ASP A 103 -6.24 -14.91 -25.05
CA ASP A 103 -5.11 -15.45 -24.30
C ASP A 103 -3.81 -14.67 -24.63
N PHE A 104 -3.50 -13.62 -23.87
CA PHE A 104 -2.24 -12.86 -24.01
C PHE A 104 -1.09 -13.47 -23.19
N HIS A 105 -1.22 -14.73 -22.80
CA HIS A 105 -0.18 -15.44 -22.05
C HIS A 105 1.13 -15.53 -22.87
N PRO A 106 2.31 -15.20 -22.30
CA PRO A 106 3.57 -15.12 -23.05
C PRO A 106 3.96 -16.42 -23.77
N THR A 107 3.55 -17.60 -23.28
CA THR A 107 3.82 -18.89 -23.94
C THR A 107 2.95 -19.14 -25.18
N LYS A 108 1.79 -18.47 -25.26
CA LYS A 108 0.83 -18.60 -26.37
C LYS A 108 1.04 -17.54 -27.47
N LEU A 109 1.87 -16.52 -27.19
CA LEU A 109 2.18 -15.44 -28.13
C LEU A 109 3.45 -15.70 -28.94
N ALA A 110 3.53 -15.09 -30.13
CA ALA A 110 4.79 -15.06 -30.88
C ALA A 110 5.86 -14.29 -30.09
N ALA A 111 7.10 -14.76 -30.09
CA ALA A 111 8.20 -14.17 -29.29
C ALA A 111 8.36 -12.66 -29.52
N SER A 112 8.25 -12.19 -30.77
CA SER A 112 8.34 -10.76 -31.12
C SER A 112 7.14 -9.94 -30.64
N GLN A 113 5.98 -10.56 -30.43
CA GLN A 113 4.80 -9.91 -29.86
C GLN A 113 4.90 -9.85 -28.34
N ALA A 114 5.26 -10.98 -27.70
CA ALA A 114 5.52 -11.02 -26.26
C ALA A 114 6.60 -10.00 -25.85
N LEU A 115 7.67 -9.86 -26.64
CA LEU A 115 8.70 -8.86 -26.40
C LEU A 115 8.16 -7.42 -26.46
N ARG A 116 7.24 -7.12 -27.39
CA ARG A 116 6.63 -5.79 -27.50
C ARG A 116 5.72 -5.49 -26.32
N HIS A 117 4.82 -6.42 -25.97
CA HIS A 117 3.95 -6.28 -24.80
C HIS A 117 4.76 -6.06 -23.52
N LYS A 118 5.87 -6.79 -23.37
CA LYS A 118 6.81 -6.59 -22.25
C LYS A 118 7.34 -5.15 -22.16
N HIS A 119 7.74 -4.56 -23.29
CA HIS A 119 8.23 -3.18 -23.31
C HIS A 119 7.10 -2.16 -23.10
N GLU A 120 5.90 -2.43 -23.61
CA GLU A 120 4.71 -1.59 -23.37
C GLU A 120 4.35 -1.56 -21.87
N HIS A 121 4.38 -2.71 -21.19
CA HIS A 121 4.19 -2.78 -19.74
C HIS A 121 5.28 -2.02 -18.98
N LEU A 122 6.56 -2.21 -19.37
CA LEU A 122 7.67 -1.50 -18.76
C LEU A 122 7.55 0.02 -18.92
N GLU A 123 7.17 0.49 -20.11
CA GLU A 123 6.95 1.92 -20.39
C GLU A 123 5.81 2.48 -19.54
N ALA A 124 4.69 1.75 -19.45
CA ALA A 124 3.55 2.15 -18.63
C ALA A 124 3.90 2.23 -17.13
N ILE A 125 4.58 1.22 -16.58
CA ILE A 125 5.03 1.21 -15.18
C ILE A 125 6.02 2.36 -14.93
N THR A 126 6.95 2.60 -15.86
CA THR A 126 7.92 3.70 -15.77
C THR A 126 7.20 5.06 -15.74
N HIS A 127 6.23 5.26 -16.62
CA HIS A 127 5.44 6.49 -16.68
C HIS A 127 4.64 6.72 -15.39
N LEU A 128 3.93 5.70 -14.90
CA LEU A 128 3.20 5.77 -13.62
C LEU A 128 4.15 6.08 -12.46
N THR A 129 5.30 5.42 -12.41
CA THR A 129 6.32 5.65 -11.37
C THR A 129 6.79 7.10 -11.37
N HIS A 130 7.09 7.67 -12.53
CA HIS A 130 7.50 9.07 -12.63
C HIS A 130 6.39 10.06 -12.25
N GLN A 131 5.12 9.80 -12.60
CA GLN A 131 3.99 10.64 -12.18
C GLN A 131 3.83 10.66 -10.64
N PHE A 132 4.22 9.58 -9.97
CA PHE A 132 4.22 9.50 -8.51
C PHE A 132 5.50 10.06 -7.87
N GLY A 133 6.43 10.60 -8.66
CA GLY A 133 7.72 11.14 -8.19
C GLY A 133 8.73 10.06 -7.82
N GLY A 134 8.52 8.84 -8.30
CA GLY A 134 9.40 7.69 -8.10
C GLY A 134 10.46 7.52 -9.19
N LYS A 135 11.21 6.42 -9.08
CA LYS A 135 12.27 6.03 -10.01
C LYS A 135 12.21 4.53 -10.29
N VAL A 136 12.61 4.12 -11.49
CA VAL A 136 12.89 2.71 -11.80
C VAL A 136 14.36 2.46 -11.47
N LEU A 137 14.62 1.53 -10.55
CA LEU A 137 15.96 1.24 -10.04
C LEU A 137 16.64 0.08 -10.78
N ASP A 138 15.86 -0.92 -11.18
CA ASP A 138 16.36 -2.10 -11.88
C ASP A 138 15.37 -2.55 -12.96
N ILE A 139 15.91 -3.06 -14.08
CA ILE A 139 15.12 -3.60 -15.19
C ILE A 139 15.72 -4.94 -15.57
N SER A 140 14.94 -6.00 -15.37
CA SER A 140 15.31 -7.37 -15.66
C SER A 140 14.60 -7.89 -16.92
N THR A 141 14.79 -9.17 -17.22
CA THR A 141 14.12 -9.83 -18.35
C THR A 141 12.63 -10.00 -18.15
N ASN A 142 12.15 -10.19 -16.91
CA ASN A 142 10.75 -10.52 -16.65
C ASN A 142 10.08 -9.59 -15.62
N ASN A 143 10.85 -8.70 -15.00
CA ASN A 143 10.37 -7.77 -13.99
C ASN A 143 11.19 -6.48 -13.98
N CYS A 144 10.72 -5.49 -13.24
CA CYS A 144 11.46 -4.27 -12.91
C CYS A 144 11.27 -3.93 -11.43
N ILE A 145 12.19 -3.17 -10.85
CA ILE A 145 12.10 -2.68 -9.47
C ILE A 145 11.89 -1.16 -9.51
N VAL A 146 10.84 -0.71 -8.82
CA VAL A 146 10.48 0.71 -8.70
C VAL A 146 10.60 1.19 -7.26
N GLU A 147 10.97 2.46 -7.11
CA GLU A 147 11.07 3.18 -5.85
C GLU A 147 10.09 4.35 -5.85
N VAL A 148 9.30 4.50 -4.78
CA VAL A 148 8.42 5.67 -4.58
C VAL A 148 8.54 6.15 -3.14
N SER A 149 8.76 7.46 -2.96
CA SER A 149 8.72 8.12 -1.65
C SER A 149 7.61 9.16 -1.56
N ALA A 150 6.57 8.87 -0.78
CA ALA A 150 5.38 9.72 -0.69
C ALA A 150 4.69 9.60 0.68
N LYS A 151 3.60 10.34 0.88
CA LYS A 151 2.70 10.10 2.02
C LYS A 151 2.07 8.71 1.89
N PRO A 152 1.74 8.00 2.99
CA PRO A 152 1.19 6.64 2.93
C PRO A 152 0.01 6.48 1.97
N ALA A 153 -0.98 7.38 2.04
CA ALA A 153 -2.15 7.34 1.15
C ALA A 153 -1.81 7.42 -0.36
N ARG A 154 -0.74 8.16 -0.71
CA ARG A 154 -0.26 8.26 -2.09
C ARG A 154 0.48 7.00 -2.52
N ILE A 155 1.22 6.36 -1.61
CA ILE A 155 1.83 5.04 -1.85
C ILE A 155 0.74 3.97 -2.07
N ASP A 156 -0.32 3.98 -1.26
CA ASP A 156 -1.43 3.02 -1.41
C ASP A 156 -2.13 3.17 -2.76
N SER A 157 -2.27 4.42 -3.23
CA SER A 157 -2.81 4.72 -4.57
C SER A 157 -1.88 4.23 -5.68
N PHE A 158 -0.57 4.41 -5.53
CA PHE A 158 0.42 3.87 -6.46
C PHE A 158 0.36 2.34 -6.54
N MET A 159 0.34 1.66 -5.39
CA MET A 159 0.23 0.20 -5.31
C MET A 159 -1.03 -0.31 -6.02
N LYS A 160 -2.18 0.36 -5.85
CA LYS A 160 -3.42 0.00 -6.55
C LYS A 160 -3.35 0.17 -8.06
N LEU A 161 -2.66 1.21 -8.55
CA LEU A 161 -2.49 1.44 -9.99
C LEU A 161 -1.53 0.44 -10.64
N VAL A 162 -0.51 0.00 -9.90
CA VAL A 162 0.50 -0.94 -10.40
C VAL A 162 0.09 -2.40 -10.17
N ALA A 163 -0.84 -2.68 -9.25
CA ALA A 163 -1.33 -4.02 -8.94
C ALA A 163 -1.73 -4.87 -10.17
N PRO A 164 -2.40 -4.33 -11.21
CA PRO A 164 -2.78 -5.13 -12.39
C PRO A 164 -1.60 -5.68 -13.19
N PHE A 165 -0.41 -5.08 -13.11
CA PHE A 165 0.79 -5.61 -13.76
C PHE A 165 1.36 -6.83 -13.03
N GLY A 166 0.98 -7.04 -11.77
CA GLY A 166 1.47 -8.11 -10.90
C GLY A 166 2.66 -7.66 -10.05
N ILE A 167 2.41 -7.40 -8.77
CA ILE A 167 3.47 -7.09 -7.80
C ILE A 167 4.01 -8.41 -7.27
N LEU A 168 5.26 -8.71 -7.64
CA LEU A 168 5.94 -9.94 -7.25
C LEU A 168 6.44 -9.88 -5.81
N GLU A 169 6.92 -8.70 -5.41
CA GLU A 169 7.50 -8.46 -4.08
C GLU A 169 7.37 -6.97 -3.75
N SER A 170 7.19 -6.64 -2.48
CA SER A 170 7.25 -5.25 -2.04
C SER A 170 7.86 -5.13 -0.65
N ALA A 171 8.65 -4.08 -0.45
CA ALA A 171 9.20 -3.68 0.83
C ALA A 171 8.77 -2.24 1.11
N ARG A 172 8.11 -2.03 2.26
CA ARG A 172 7.62 -0.74 2.73
C ARG A 172 8.25 -0.44 4.08
N THR A 173 8.78 0.76 4.27
CA THR A 173 9.44 1.11 5.53
C THR A 173 8.45 1.27 6.68
N GLY A 174 7.41 2.08 6.48
CA GLY A 174 6.63 2.68 7.56
C GLY A 174 6.76 4.21 7.56
N LEU A 175 5.87 4.88 8.30
CA LEU A 175 5.76 6.34 8.30
C LEU A 175 6.93 6.99 9.04
N MET A 176 7.62 7.89 8.35
CA MET A 176 8.53 8.87 8.91
C MET A 176 7.82 10.23 8.94
N ALA A 177 7.98 10.97 10.02
CA ALA A 177 7.36 12.28 10.19
C ALA A 177 8.34 13.30 10.75
N LEU A 178 8.25 14.54 10.26
CA LEU A 178 8.95 15.69 10.81
C LEU A 178 7.99 16.87 10.92
N PRO A 179 7.89 17.58 12.06
CA PRO A 179 7.04 18.74 12.18
C PRO A 179 7.53 19.85 11.25
N ARG A 180 6.58 20.56 10.65
CA ARG A 180 6.83 21.76 9.85
C ARG A 180 6.96 22.96 10.76
N SER A 181 7.88 23.84 10.44
CA SER A 181 7.87 25.20 10.97
C SER A 181 6.72 25.96 10.30
N PRO A 182 5.75 26.48 11.07
CA PRO A 182 4.73 27.35 10.51
C PRO A 182 5.40 28.61 9.94
N LEU A 183 5.04 28.98 8.73
CA LEU A 183 5.38 30.27 8.15
C LEU A 183 4.16 31.16 8.34
N THR A 184 4.18 31.99 9.38
CA THR A 184 3.23 33.11 9.50
C THR A 184 3.86 34.32 8.81
N GLY A 185 3.06 35.03 8.01
CA GLY A 185 3.45 36.37 7.56
C GLY A 185 3.60 37.31 8.76
N PRO A 186 4.32 38.44 8.62
CA PRO A 186 4.48 39.39 9.71
C PRO A 186 3.14 39.90 10.28
N ASP A 187 2.09 40.02 9.45
CA ASP A 187 0.75 40.43 9.90
C ASP A 187 0.02 39.33 10.68
N GLU A 188 0.09 38.06 10.24
CA GLU A 188 -0.59 36.93 10.91
C GLU A 188 0.09 36.52 12.24
N ALA A 189 1.39 36.78 12.38
CA ALA A 189 2.10 36.56 13.63
C ALA A 189 1.64 37.52 14.73
N GLN A 190 1.37 38.79 14.38
CA GLN A 190 0.83 39.77 15.31
C GLN A 190 -0.60 39.42 15.74
N GLU A 191 -1.46 38.98 14.83
CA GLU A 191 -2.84 38.60 15.18
C GLU A 191 -2.89 37.42 16.17
N LYS A 192 -2.08 36.38 15.98
CA LYS A 192 -2.00 35.25 16.94
C LYS A 192 -1.40 35.66 18.28
N GLU A 193 -0.35 36.48 18.29
CA GLU A 193 0.20 37.02 19.55
C GLU A 193 -0.85 37.87 20.29
N ILE A 194 -1.67 38.65 19.56
CA ILE A 194 -2.74 39.45 20.16
C ILE A 194 -3.87 38.56 20.69
N GLU A 195 -4.30 37.53 19.95
CA GLU A 195 -5.30 36.56 20.41
C GLU A 195 -4.82 35.77 21.65
N ASP A 196 -3.57 35.31 21.67
CA ASP A 196 -3.00 34.59 22.81
C ASP A 196 -2.83 35.48 24.05
N VAL A 197 -2.65 36.80 23.88
CA VAL A 197 -2.52 37.77 24.97
C VAL A 197 -3.88 38.24 25.49
N VAL A 198 -4.92 38.27 24.67
CA VAL A 198 -6.26 38.76 25.05
C VAL A 198 -7.14 37.57 25.45
N ASP A 199 -7.21 37.29 26.75
CA ASP A 199 -8.15 36.30 27.30
C ASP A 199 -9.60 36.74 27.03
N HIS A 200 -10.26 36.06 26.10
CA HIS A 200 -11.65 36.33 25.70
C HIS A 200 -12.66 36.17 26.84
N SER A 201 -12.29 35.54 27.97
CA SER A 201 -13.11 35.49 29.18
C SER A 201 -13.10 36.78 30.00
N MET A 202 -12.15 37.69 29.74
CA MET A 202 -12.06 39.02 30.37
C MET A 202 -12.77 40.12 29.58
N LEU A 203 -13.29 39.82 28.39
CA LEU A 203 -14.06 40.79 27.62
C LEU A 203 -15.48 40.88 28.19
N PRO A 204 -15.99 42.10 28.45
CA PRO A 204 -17.35 42.26 28.94
C PRO A 204 -18.34 41.73 27.89
N PRO A 205 -19.40 41.00 28.30
CA PRO A 205 -20.41 40.53 27.37
C PRO A 205 -21.11 41.73 26.72
N GLY A 206 -21.10 41.75 25.39
CA GLY A 206 -21.84 42.72 24.57
C GLY A 206 -23.31 42.35 24.40
#